data_AF-A0A9E3TPQ2-F1
#
_entry.id   AF-A0A9E3TPQ2-F1
#
_cell.length_a   1.000
_cell.length_b   1.000
_cell.length_c   1.000
_cell.angle_alpha   90.00
_cell.angle_beta   90.00
_cell.angle_gamma   90.00
#
_symmetry.space_group_name_H-M   'P 1'
#
loop_
_entity.id
_entity.type
_entity.pdbx_description
1 polymer ?
#
loop_
_entity_poly.entity_id
_entity_poly.type
_entity_poly.pdbx_seq_one_letter_code
_entity_poly.pdbx_strand_id
1 'polypeptide(L)'
;MRFLLALTLLLLCLSSSVAEDVESVVALLEFVIDVDEETAAKCLATLRERVQSGEVTGEQRDAIRSQLGAKLREVLALGRESPLYLDTLMLATSWGEPQAAKRARELAGSNLEDVDDRIAAIDALSAARDSEFLDSVGTLLASNGKPDLLRSRLLGALGRYDSPKVAESVLAYYDKLPSDIQPQAIELLTQRSSWSRRLLQAISDKKLPTTVLNVNQVRALLSSSDKELVALVTSQWGAVRTERNPEREGVIRQMHDQLSQVRGDAYRGREVFNRVCGQCHKIYGTGQDVGPEITRNGRGSFEHLLSNVFDPSLVIGASYQARSVITADGRILTGLLAEDNEQRIVLKTQGGKLEIVPRDEVEEIAISKLSLMPEGLEKQLSPDQLADLFAFISLDQPPENPAATPIAGTPAMLIGPR
;
A
#
# COMPACT_ATOMS: atom_id res chain seq x y z
N MET A 1 -37.34 -3.34 -0.27
CA MET A 1 -37.52 -3.24 -1.74
C MET A 1 -37.09 -1.87 -2.28
N ARG A 2 -37.51 -0.74 -1.68
CA ARG A 2 -37.05 0.62 -2.06
C ARG A 2 -35.53 0.83 -1.90
N PHE A 3 -34.95 0.34 -0.80
CA PHE A 3 -33.50 0.36 -0.52
C PHE A 3 -32.64 -0.31 -1.62
N LEU A 4 -32.95 -1.57 -1.96
CA LEU A 4 -32.23 -2.30 -3.01
C LEU A 4 -32.35 -1.61 -4.36
N LEU A 5 -33.52 -1.04 -4.68
CA LEU A 5 -33.70 -0.32 -5.94
C LEU A 5 -32.81 0.93 -6.00
N ALA A 6 -32.82 1.77 -4.95
CA ALA A 6 -32.04 3.01 -4.95
C ALA A 6 -30.53 2.76 -4.99
N LEU A 7 -30.04 1.80 -4.20
CA LEU A 7 -28.63 1.42 -4.20
C LEU A 7 -28.23 0.75 -5.52
N THR A 8 -29.08 -0.11 -6.09
CA THR A 8 -28.80 -0.77 -7.38
C THR A 8 -28.82 0.23 -8.53
N LEU A 9 -29.74 1.21 -8.53
CA LEU A 9 -29.72 2.31 -9.50
C LEU A 9 -28.46 3.17 -9.31
N LEU A 10 -28.09 3.56 -8.09
CA LEU A 10 -26.85 4.31 -7.86
C LEU A 10 -25.62 3.55 -8.40
N LEU A 11 -25.55 2.24 -8.17
CA LEU A 11 -24.46 1.37 -8.61
C LEU A 11 -24.42 1.17 -10.13
N LEU A 12 -25.58 1.05 -10.79
CA LEU A 12 -25.73 0.94 -12.24
C LEU A 12 -25.38 2.25 -12.94
N CYS A 13 -25.91 3.36 -12.44
CA CYS A 13 -25.83 4.65 -13.08
C CYS A 13 -24.43 5.28 -12.98
N LEU A 14 -23.75 5.08 -11.84
CA LEU A 14 -22.36 5.48 -11.66
C LEU A 14 -21.35 4.54 -12.35
N SER A 15 -21.82 3.52 -13.08
CA SER A 15 -20.97 2.68 -13.93
C SER A 15 -21.12 2.96 -15.43
N SER A 16 -22.11 3.79 -15.81
CA SER A 16 -22.34 4.25 -17.17
C SER A 16 -21.68 5.63 -17.38
N SER A 17 -21.05 5.85 -18.54
CA SER A 17 -20.38 7.11 -18.89
C SER A 17 -21.33 8.18 -19.44
N VAL A 18 -22.65 8.00 -19.29
CA VAL A 18 -23.65 8.81 -20.00
C VAL A 18 -24.15 9.95 -19.12
N ALA A 19 -24.04 11.19 -19.61
CA ALA A 19 -24.47 12.40 -18.91
C ALA A 19 -25.96 12.41 -18.50
N GLU A 20 -26.83 11.71 -19.24
CA GLU A 20 -28.26 11.55 -18.93
C GLU A 20 -28.52 10.79 -17.61
N ASP A 21 -27.52 10.06 -17.11
CA ASP A 21 -27.64 9.26 -15.90
C ASP A 21 -27.38 10.06 -14.61
N VAL A 22 -26.63 11.16 -14.71
CA VAL A 22 -26.20 11.96 -13.56
C VAL A 22 -27.37 12.70 -12.90
N GLU A 23 -28.26 13.31 -13.70
CA GLU A 23 -29.41 14.06 -13.19
C GLU A 23 -30.37 13.15 -12.40
N SER A 24 -30.63 11.94 -12.91
CA SER A 24 -31.45 10.94 -12.24
C SER A 24 -30.82 10.48 -10.92
N VAL A 25 -29.51 10.27 -10.89
CA VAL A 25 -28.76 9.90 -9.68
C VAL A 25 -28.84 11.01 -8.63
N VAL A 26 -28.62 12.26 -9.02
CA VAL A 26 -28.66 13.40 -8.10
C VAL A 26 -30.08 13.58 -7.54
N ALA A 27 -31.11 13.57 -8.39
CA ALA A 27 -32.49 13.71 -7.94
C ALA A 27 -32.89 12.59 -6.96
N LEU A 28 -32.45 11.35 -7.20
CA LEU A 28 -32.68 10.23 -6.29
C LEU A 28 -31.94 10.44 -4.96
N LEU A 29 -30.68 10.87 -4.98
CA LEU A 29 -29.90 11.16 -3.78
C LEU A 29 -30.55 12.26 -2.95
N GLU A 30 -30.96 13.37 -3.57
CA GLU A 30 -31.65 14.48 -2.90
C GLU A 30 -32.94 13.99 -2.25
N PHE A 31 -33.76 13.24 -2.99
CA PHE A 31 -34.99 12.65 -2.44
C PHE A 31 -34.70 11.74 -1.25
N VAL A 32 -33.71 10.85 -1.35
CA VAL A 32 -33.36 9.92 -0.27
C VAL A 32 -32.84 10.66 0.96
N ILE A 33 -32.02 11.70 0.78
CA ILE A 33 -31.56 12.57 1.87
C ILE A 33 -32.75 13.16 2.65
N ASP A 34 -33.84 13.50 1.96
CA ASP A 34 -35.03 14.10 2.58
C ASP A 34 -35.96 13.10 3.27
N VAL A 35 -35.94 11.82 2.87
CA VAL A 35 -36.97 10.86 3.31
C VAL A 35 -36.46 9.66 4.10
N ASP A 36 -35.18 9.30 3.98
CA ASP A 36 -34.61 8.09 4.59
C ASP A 36 -33.11 8.27 4.89
N GLU A 37 -32.82 8.67 6.12
CA GLU A 37 -31.48 8.97 6.61
C GLU A 37 -30.53 7.75 6.57
N GLU A 38 -31.03 6.55 6.87
CA GLU A 38 -30.19 5.33 6.85
C GLU A 38 -29.76 4.98 5.42
N THR A 39 -30.69 5.09 4.47
CA THR A 39 -30.38 4.88 3.05
C THR A 39 -29.50 6.01 2.51
N ALA A 40 -29.72 7.26 2.93
CA ALA A 40 -28.91 8.41 2.53
C ALA A 40 -27.46 8.26 2.96
N ALA A 41 -27.20 7.82 4.20
CA ALA A 41 -25.86 7.59 4.72
C ALA A 41 -25.09 6.60 3.84
N LYS A 42 -25.72 5.46 3.49
CA LYS A 42 -25.11 4.44 2.63
C LYS A 42 -24.84 4.96 1.22
N CYS A 43 -25.76 5.75 0.65
CA CYS A 43 -25.59 6.31 -0.69
C CYS A 43 -24.45 7.34 -0.73
N LEU A 44 -24.37 8.21 0.28
CA LEU A 44 -23.28 9.19 0.42
C LEU A 44 -21.93 8.52 0.63
N ALA A 45 -21.86 7.49 1.50
CA ALA A 45 -20.64 6.71 1.70
C ALA A 45 -20.17 6.03 0.40
N THR A 46 -21.09 5.45 -0.37
CA THR A 46 -20.79 4.82 -1.67
C THR A 46 -20.29 5.86 -2.68
N LEU A 47 -20.96 7.01 -2.79
CA LEU A 47 -20.53 8.08 -3.70
C LEU A 47 -19.16 8.64 -3.29
N ARG A 48 -18.92 8.86 -2.00
CA ARG A 48 -17.63 9.25 -1.44
C ARG A 48 -16.55 8.26 -1.84
N GLU A 49 -16.77 6.96 -1.63
CA GLU A 49 -15.80 5.92 -1.99
C GLU A 49 -15.46 5.93 -3.48
N ARG A 50 -16.46 6.07 -4.35
CA ARG A 50 -16.25 6.13 -5.81
C ARG A 50 -15.54 7.39 -6.28
N VAL A 51 -15.86 8.55 -5.69
CA VAL A 51 -15.13 9.80 -5.97
C VAL A 51 -13.69 9.69 -5.48
N GLN A 52 -13.49 9.13 -4.30
CA GLN A 52 -12.16 8.97 -3.72
C GLN A 52 -11.35 7.86 -4.42
N SER A 53 -11.96 6.81 -4.96
CA SER A 53 -11.26 5.76 -5.71
C SER A 53 -10.88 6.18 -7.13
N GLY A 54 -11.48 7.26 -7.63
CA GLY A 54 -11.33 7.69 -9.02
C GLY A 54 -12.25 6.94 -9.99
N GLU A 55 -13.27 6.24 -9.49
CA GLU A 55 -14.33 5.68 -10.33
C GLU A 55 -15.27 6.76 -10.87
N VAL A 56 -15.41 7.88 -10.13
CA VAL A 56 -16.19 9.06 -10.56
C VAL A 56 -15.23 10.24 -10.70
N THR A 57 -14.88 10.59 -11.94
CA THR A 57 -13.88 11.61 -12.28
C THR A 57 -14.38 12.59 -13.34
N GLY A 58 -13.54 13.57 -13.69
CA GLY A 58 -13.77 14.50 -14.81
C GLY A 58 -15.15 15.16 -14.82
N GLU A 59 -15.78 15.18 -15.98
CA GLU A 59 -17.08 15.82 -16.21
C GLU A 59 -18.20 15.22 -15.36
N GLN A 60 -18.19 13.90 -15.12
CA GLN A 60 -19.22 13.24 -14.30
C GLN A 60 -19.16 13.72 -12.85
N ARG A 61 -17.96 13.77 -12.26
CA ARG A 61 -17.75 14.31 -10.91
C ARG A 61 -18.20 15.76 -10.82
N ASP A 62 -17.83 16.58 -11.80
CA ASP A 62 -18.12 18.01 -11.81
C ASP A 62 -19.62 18.28 -11.96
N ALA A 63 -20.32 17.47 -12.76
CA ALA A 63 -21.78 17.50 -12.89
C ALA A 63 -22.49 17.13 -11.58
N ILE A 64 -22.10 16.01 -10.94
CA ILE A 64 -22.66 15.60 -9.64
C ILE A 64 -22.41 16.68 -8.58
N ARG A 65 -21.18 17.18 -8.48
CA ARG A 65 -20.80 18.24 -7.55
C ARG A 65 -21.66 19.49 -7.73
N SER A 66 -21.83 19.94 -8.97
CA SER A 66 -22.57 21.15 -9.28
C SER A 66 -24.05 21.05 -8.89
N GLN A 67 -24.67 19.89 -9.07
CA GLN A 67 -26.08 19.69 -8.79
C GLN A 67 -26.32 19.39 -7.30
N LEU A 68 -25.56 18.47 -6.69
CA LEU A 68 -25.76 18.04 -5.30
C LEU A 68 -25.20 19.04 -4.27
N GLY A 69 -24.34 19.97 -4.68
CA GLY A 69 -23.61 20.85 -3.76
C GLY A 69 -24.48 21.72 -2.85
N ALA A 70 -25.68 22.13 -3.31
CA ALA A 70 -26.63 22.86 -2.47
C ALA A 70 -27.15 21.98 -1.32
N LYS A 71 -27.58 20.75 -1.65
CA LYS A 71 -28.06 19.78 -0.68
C LYS A 71 -27.00 19.39 0.35
N LEU A 72 -25.76 19.18 -0.08
CA LEU A 72 -24.67 18.87 0.86
C LEU A 72 -24.43 20.00 1.86
N ARG A 73 -24.56 21.28 1.44
CA ARG A 73 -24.43 22.42 2.37
C ARG A 73 -25.55 22.46 3.39
N GLU A 74 -26.78 22.09 3.02
CA GLU A 74 -27.90 21.95 3.97
C GLU A 74 -27.58 20.88 5.02
N VAL A 75 -27.10 19.71 4.59
CA VAL A 75 -26.73 18.61 5.49
C VAL A 75 -25.57 19.02 6.41
N LEU A 76 -24.54 19.70 5.90
CA LEU A 76 -23.44 20.20 6.74
C LEU A 76 -23.90 21.22 7.79
N ALA A 77 -24.94 22.01 7.50
CA ALA A 77 -25.50 22.98 8.42
C ALA A 77 -26.24 22.33 9.61
N LEU A 78 -26.68 21.07 9.49
CA LEU A 78 -27.24 20.29 10.60
C LEU A 78 -26.21 19.97 11.67
N GLY A 79 -24.92 20.03 11.33
CA GLY A 79 -23.81 19.79 12.26
C GLY A 79 -23.57 18.31 12.55
N ARG A 80 -22.58 18.07 13.42
CA ARG A 80 -22.00 16.74 13.71
C ARG A 80 -22.97 15.70 14.30
N GLU A 81 -24.11 16.14 14.82
CA GLU A 81 -25.11 15.24 15.38
C GLU A 81 -25.89 14.51 14.29
N SER A 82 -25.89 15.02 13.05
CA SER A 82 -26.48 14.30 11.93
C SER A 82 -25.58 13.11 11.53
N PRO A 83 -26.13 11.90 11.37
CA PRO A 83 -25.40 10.74 10.86
C PRO A 83 -24.95 10.92 9.40
N LEU A 84 -25.49 11.88 8.66
CA LEU A 84 -25.04 12.21 7.30
C LEU A 84 -23.83 13.15 7.28
N TYR A 85 -23.50 13.79 8.41
CA TYR A 85 -22.52 14.87 8.46
C TYR A 85 -21.13 14.43 8.02
N LEU A 86 -20.64 13.29 8.51
CA LEU A 86 -19.27 12.86 8.25
C LEU A 86 -19.05 12.56 6.77
N ASP A 87 -19.89 11.72 6.16
CA ASP A 87 -19.78 11.37 4.74
C ASP A 87 -19.96 12.59 3.84
N THR A 88 -20.89 13.48 4.18
CA THR A 88 -21.08 14.75 3.48
C THR A 88 -19.84 15.63 3.55
N LEU A 89 -19.21 15.73 4.73
CA LEU A 89 -17.99 16.51 4.93
C LEU A 89 -16.83 15.93 4.12
N MET A 90 -16.67 14.60 4.10
CA MET A 90 -15.61 13.94 3.35
C MET A 90 -15.82 14.06 1.83
N LEU A 91 -17.06 13.93 1.36
CA LEU A 91 -17.40 14.13 -0.05
C LEU A 91 -17.12 15.56 -0.50
N ALA A 92 -17.61 16.56 0.26
CA ALA A 92 -17.36 17.97 -0.02
C ALA A 92 -15.87 18.32 0.03
N THR A 93 -15.13 17.74 0.99
CA THR A 93 -13.67 17.89 1.06
C THR A 93 -12.99 17.31 -0.17
N SER A 94 -13.38 16.12 -0.61
CA SER A 94 -12.82 15.45 -1.81
C SER A 94 -13.05 16.25 -3.09
N TRP A 95 -14.06 17.11 -3.11
CA TRP A 95 -14.34 18.07 -4.19
C TRP A 95 -13.60 19.41 -4.05
N GLY A 96 -12.82 19.60 -2.98
CA GLY A 96 -12.05 20.81 -2.74
C GLY A 96 -12.88 21.98 -2.21
N GLU A 97 -14.02 21.73 -1.54
CA GLU A 97 -14.79 22.79 -0.89
C GLU A 97 -13.98 23.40 0.29
N PRO A 98 -13.63 24.70 0.28
CA PRO A 98 -12.63 25.26 1.21
C PRO A 98 -12.99 25.11 2.70
N GLN A 99 -14.26 25.30 3.05
CA GLN A 99 -14.71 25.16 4.44
C GLN A 99 -14.68 23.70 4.90
N ALA A 100 -15.07 22.78 4.01
CA ALA A 100 -15.01 21.34 4.29
C ALA A 100 -13.54 20.89 4.46
N ALA A 101 -12.65 21.30 3.55
CA ALA A 101 -11.23 20.99 3.61
C ALA A 101 -10.57 21.51 4.90
N LYS A 102 -10.89 22.73 5.34
CA LYS A 102 -10.43 23.25 6.64
C LYS A 102 -10.87 22.33 7.79
N ARG A 103 -12.14 21.94 7.81
CA ARG A 103 -12.69 21.09 8.88
C ARG A 103 -12.12 19.67 8.84
N ALA A 104 -11.89 19.11 7.67
CA ALA A 104 -11.23 17.83 7.50
C ALA A 104 -9.76 17.87 7.99
N ARG A 105 -9.02 18.94 7.75
CA ARG A 105 -7.65 19.12 8.30
C ARG A 105 -7.65 19.14 9.84
N GLU A 106 -8.60 19.85 10.44
CA GLU A 106 -8.80 19.84 11.90
C GLU A 106 -9.10 18.43 12.42
N LEU A 107 -9.98 17.69 11.74
CA LEU A 107 -10.33 16.31 12.08
C LEU A 107 -9.09 15.41 12.02
N ALA A 108 -8.38 15.37 10.89
CA ALA A 108 -7.20 14.53 10.70
C ALA A 108 -6.12 14.77 11.79
N GLY A 109 -5.92 16.04 12.15
CA GLY A 109 -4.97 16.49 13.17
C GLY A 109 -5.37 16.22 14.62
N SER A 110 -6.65 15.99 14.92
CA SER A 110 -7.16 15.92 16.30
C SER A 110 -6.89 14.55 16.94
N ASN A 111 -6.28 14.54 18.12
CA ASN A 111 -6.09 13.31 18.90
C ASN A 111 -7.34 12.91 19.71
N LEU A 112 -8.40 13.73 19.68
CA LEU A 112 -9.64 13.50 20.42
C LEU A 112 -10.70 12.78 19.59
N GLU A 113 -10.50 12.70 18.28
CA GLU A 113 -11.44 12.10 17.33
C GLU A 113 -11.11 10.63 17.12
N ASP A 114 -12.11 9.86 16.68
CA ASP A 114 -11.96 8.45 16.34
C ASP A 114 -10.91 8.25 15.23
N VAL A 115 -10.16 7.15 15.27
CA VAL A 115 -9.11 6.89 14.30
C VAL A 115 -9.66 6.73 12.88
N ASP A 116 -10.85 6.14 12.73
CA ASP A 116 -11.48 5.89 11.44
C ASP A 116 -11.96 7.21 10.80
N ASP A 117 -12.53 8.11 11.60
CA ASP A 117 -12.91 9.46 11.17
C ASP A 117 -11.69 10.25 10.66
N ARG A 118 -10.56 10.13 11.37
CA ARG A 118 -9.31 10.80 11.00
C ARG A 118 -8.73 10.22 9.71
N ILE A 119 -8.82 8.91 9.53
CA ILE A 119 -8.45 8.23 8.28
C ILE A 119 -9.34 8.74 7.13
N ALA A 120 -10.64 8.82 7.33
CA ALA A 120 -11.57 9.33 6.32
C ALA A 120 -11.23 10.77 5.89
N ALA A 121 -10.84 11.63 6.83
CA ALA A 121 -10.36 12.98 6.51
C ALA A 121 -9.05 12.99 5.71
N ILE A 122 -8.07 12.16 6.07
CA ILE A 122 -6.81 12.04 5.31
C ILE A 122 -7.11 11.63 3.86
N ASP A 123 -8.04 10.70 3.67
CA ASP A 123 -8.43 10.19 2.35
C ASP A 123 -9.12 11.25 1.50
N ALA A 124 -10.04 12.00 2.12
CA ALA A 124 -10.73 13.09 1.46
C ALA A 124 -9.76 14.22 1.05
N LEU A 125 -8.85 14.63 1.94
CA LEU A 125 -7.83 15.65 1.66
C LEU A 125 -6.88 15.20 0.56
N SER A 126 -6.47 13.93 0.58
CA SER A 126 -5.65 13.31 -0.46
C SER A 126 -6.36 13.24 -1.82
N ALA A 127 -7.64 12.89 -1.85
CA ALA A 127 -8.45 12.92 -3.07
C ALA A 127 -8.53 14.33 -3.67
N ALA A 128 -8.66 15.36 -2.82
CA ALA A 128 -8.66 16.76 -3.23
C ALA A 128 -7.26 17.33 -3.55
N ARG A 129 -6.18 16.58 -3.23
CA ARG A 129 -4.78 17.04 -3.27
C ARG A 129 -4.59 18.36 -2.52
N ASP A 130 -5.20 18.49 -1.33
CA ASP A 130 -5.18 19.71 -0.51
C ASP A 130 -3.75 20.09 -0.11
N SER A 131 -3.23 21.19 -0.67
CA SER A 131 -1.82 21.57 -0.47
C SER A 131 -1.48 21.98 0.96
N GLU A 132 -2.46 22.51 1.70
CA GLU A 132 -2.27 22.93 3.09
C GLU A 132 -2.18 21.73 4.05
N PHE A 133 -2.78 20.60 3.70
CA PHE A 133 -2.66 19.35 4.47
C PHE A 133 -1.21 18.86 4.56
N LEU A 134 -0.38 19.13 3.55
CA LEU A 134 1.04 18.76 3.57
C LEU A 134 1.80 19.38 4.75
N ASP A 135 1.38 20.55 5.23
CA ASP A 135 2.04 21.23 6.36
C ASP A 135 1.78 20.49 7.70
N SER A 136 0.74 19.65 7.77
CA SER A 136 0.41 18.81 8.93
C SER A 136 1.05 17.41 8.92
N VAL A 137 1.65 16.98 7.81
CA VAL A 137 2.16 15.59 7.62
C VAL A 137 3.19 15.22 8.66
N GLY A 138 4.18 16.09 8.91
CA GLY A 138 5.24 15.83 9.89
C GLY A 138 4.68 15.53 11.29
N THR A 139 3.74 16.35 11.75
CA THR A 139 3.07 16.18 13.04
C THR A 139 2.25 14.89 13.12
N LEU A 140 1.61 14.50 12.02
CA LEU A 140 0.83 13.27 11.95
C LEU A 140 1.71 12.01 11.96
N LEU A 141 2.90 12.06 11.34
CA LEU A 141 3.88 10.97 11.39
C LEU A 141 4.53 10.85 12.78
N ALA A 142 4.89 11.98 13.40
CA ALA A 142 5.68 12.05 14.63
C ALA A 142 4.99 11.60 15.92
N SER A 143 3.67 11.64 15.93
CA SER A 143 2.90 11.57 17.18
C SER A 143 3.05 10.21 17.86
N ASN A 144 3.79 10.19 18.98
CA ASN A 144 3.93 9.02 19.84
C ASN A 144 2.56 8.56 20.38
N GLY A 145 2.32 7.25 20.42
CA GLY A 145 1.07 6.66 20.93
C GLY A 145 -0.09 6.59 19.93
N LYS A 146 0.08 7.03 18.67
CA LYS A 146 -0.94 6.83 17.62
C LYS A 146 -0.93 5.40 17.05
N PRO A 147 -2.09 4.87 16.62
CA PRO A 147 -2.17 3.58 15.93
C PRO A 147 -1.33 3.58 14.65
N ASP A 148 -0.58 2.51 14.42
CA ASP A 148 0.23 2.32 13.21
C ASP A 148 -0.61 2.32 11.93
N LEU A 149 -1.91 2.02 12.06
CA LEU A 149 -2.91 2.14 11.00
C LEU A 149 -2.98 3.56 10.42
N LEU A 150 -2.98 4.61 11.26
CA LEU A 150 -3.10 5.99 10.79
C LEU A 150 -1.84 6.42 10.02
N ARG A 151 -0.64 6.02 10.48
CA ARG A 151 0.62 6.32 9.78
C ARG A 151 0.68 5.62 8.43
N SER A 152 0.30 4.35 8.40
CA SER A 152 0.23 3.56 7.18
C SER A 152 -0.72 4.20 6.18
N ARG A 153 -1.91 4.61 6.64
CA ARG A 153 -2.89 5.27 5.79
C ARG A 153 -2.39 6.61 5.27
N LEU A 154 -1.78 7.43 6.12
CA LEU A 154 -1.18 8.70 5.73
C LEU A 154 -0.13 8.53 4.64
N LEU A 155 0.83 7.62 4.82
CA LEU A 155 1.86 7.35 3.80
C LEU A 155 1.23 6.90 2.48
N GLY A 156 0.22 6.03 2.53
CA GLY A 156 -0.52 5.60 1.35
C GLY A 156 -1.24 6.76 0.63
N ALA A 157 -1.83 7.69 1.39
CA ALA A 157 -2.55 8.84 0.88
C ALA A 157 -1.62 9.92 0.28
N LEU A 158 -0.38 10.02 0.76
CA LEU A 158 0.60 10.98 0.24
C LEU A 158 1.03 10.70 -1.20
N GLY A 159 0.87 9.47 -1.70
CA GLY A 159 1.20 9.11 -3.08
C GLY A 159 0.45 9.94 -4.14
N ARG A 160 -0.74 10.47 -3.81
CA ARG A 160 -1.56 11.30 -4.73
C ARG A 160 -1.06 12.72 -4.93
N TYR A 161 -0.13 13.18 -4.09
CA TYR A 161 0.42 14.51 -4.19
C TYR A 161 1.56 14.53 -5.19
N ASP A 162 1.71 15.64 -5.91
CA ASP A 162 2.90 15.94 -6.71
C ASP A 162 3.63 17.13 -6.10
N SER A 163 4.29 16.90 -4.97
CA SER A 163 4.98 17.96 -4.23
C SER A 163 6.28 17.47 -3.59
N PRO A 164 7.40 18.19 -3.76
CA PRO A 164 8.65 17.89 -3.05
C PRO A 164 8.50 17.90 -1.52
N LYS A 165 7.54 18.66 -0.98
CA LYS A 165 7.24 18.72 0.47
C LYS A 165 6.94 17.34 1.07
N VAL A 166 6.40 16.40 0.27
CA VAL A 166 6.14 15.03 0.70
C VAL A 166 7.46 14.38 1.12
N ALA A 167 8.47 14.40 0.24
CA ALA A 167 9.76 13.80 0.53
C ALA A 167 10.47 14.48 1.69
N GLU A 168 10.41 15.81 1.76
CA GLU A 168 10.98 16.59 2.86
C GLU A 168 10.37 16.20 4.22
N SER A 169 9.04 16.11 4.27
CA SER A 169 8.30 15.77 5.48
C SER A 169 8.54 14.32 5.91
N VAL A 170 8.49 13.37 4.97
CA VAL A 170 8.68 11.95 5.29
C VAL A 170 10.10 11.68 5.76
N LEU A 171 11.12 12.22 5.08
CA LEU A 171 12.52 12.05 5.47
C LEU A 171 12.84 12.70 6.82
N ALA A 172 12.26 13.86 7.12
CA ALA A 172 12.48 14.55 8.40
C ALA A 172 12.00 13.76 9.62
N TYR A 173 11.06 12.82 9.43
CA TYR A 173 10.48 12.00 10.50
C TYR A 173 10.78 10.51 10.37
N TYR A 174 11.57 10.09 9.37
CA TYR A 174 11.83 8.68 9.07
C TYR A 174 12.38 7.89 10.27
N ASP A 175 13.36 8.43 10.98
CA ASP A 175 13.99 7.76 12.14
C ASP A 175 13.05 7.63 13.35
N LYS A 176 11.94 8.37 13.35
CA LYS A 176 10.89 8.30 14.38
C LYS A 176 9.78 7.33 14.02
N LEU A 177 9.75 6.82 12.79
CA LEU A 177 8.78 5.82 12.37
C LEU A 177 9.12 4.47 13.00
N PRO A 178 8.11 3.69 13.43
CA PRO A 178 8.26 2.28 13.76
C PRO A 178 8.92 1.50 12.61
N SER A 179 9.69 0.46 12.94
CA SER A 179 10.51 -0.29 11.97
C SER A 179 9.68 -1.07 10.94
N ASP A 180 8.42 -1.36 11.24
CA ASP A 180 7.42 -1.95 10.35
C ASP A 180 6.75 -0.91 9.43
N ILE A 181 6.80 0.37 9.78
CA ILE A 181 6.26 1.49 8.97
C ILE A 181 7.33 2.10 8.04
N GLN A 182 8.60 2.08 8.45
CA GLN A 182 9.71 2.60 7.63
C GLN A 182 9.74 2.08 6.17
N PRO A 183 9.48 0.78 5.89
CA PRO A 183 9.42 0.29 4.51
C PRO A 183 8.34 0.97 3.66
N GLN A 184 7.18 1.28 4.24
CA GLN A 184 6.10 1.98 3.53
C GLN A 184 6.51 3.42 3.15
N ALA A 185 7.30 4.07 4.01
CA ALA A 185 7.85 5.39 3.72
C ALA A 185 8.87 5.34 2.58
N ILE A 186 9.75 4.33 2.56
CA ILE A 186 10.67 4.12 1.43
C ILE A 186 9.91 3.85 0.14
N GLU A 187 8.91 2.97 0.18
CA GLU A 187 8.08 2.67 -0.98
C GLU A 187 7.46 3.94 -1.57
N LEU A 188 6.82 4.77 -0.74
CA LEU A 188 6.28 6.08 -1.15
C LEU A 188 7.35 6.95 -1.82
N LEU A 189 8.53 7.08 -1.22
CA LEU A 189 9.61 7.93 -1.74
C LEU A 189 10.21 7.42 -3.06
N THR A 190 9.99 6.15 -3.39
CA THR A 190 10.42 5.55 -4.67
C THR A 190 9.39 5.68 -5.80
N GLN A 191 8.18 6.18 -5.51
CA GLN A 191 7.12 6.30 -6.51
C GLN A 191 7.33 7.46 -7.50
N ARG A 192 8.17 8.46 -7.20
CA ARG A 192 8.42 9.60 -8.10
C ARG A 192 9.89 9.96 -8.13
N SER A 193 10.39 10.30 -9.32
CA SER A 193 11.79 10.72 -9.50
C SER A 193 12.20 11.89 -8.60
N SER A 194 11.32 12.88 -8.43
CA SER A 194 11.57 14.05 -7.56
C SER A 194 11.80 13.67 -6.09
N TRP A 195 11.02 12.73 -5.57
CA TRP A 195 11.14 12.20 -4.20
C TRP A 195 12.34 11.28 -4.06
N SER A 196 12.56 10.41 -5.05
CA SER A 196 13.66 9.46 -5.05
C SER A 196 15.01 10.16 -5.06
N ARG A 197 15.16 11.29 -5.76
CA ARG A 197 16.37 12.12 -5.68
C ARG A 197 16.64 12.62 -4.26
N ARG A 198 15.60 13.04 -3.51
CA ARG A 198 15.76 13.47 -2.12
C ARG A 198 16.15 12.32 -1.20
N LEU A 199 15.55 11.14 -1.39
CA LEU A 199 15.94 9.92 -0.68
C LEU A 199 17.39 9.55 -0.95
N LEU A 200 17.82 9.53 -2.21
CA LEU A 200 19.19 9.21 -2.60
C LEU A 200 20.20 10.25 -2.10
N GLN A 201 19.82 11.53 -2.06
CA GLN A 201 20.64 12.56 -1.43
C GLN A 201 20.81 12.28 0.07
N ALA A 202 19.76 11.89 0.79
CA ALA A 202 19.85 11.52 2.20
C ALA A 202 20.78 10.30 2.42
N ILE A 203 20.79 9.35 1.48
CA ILE A 203 21.72 8.21 1.49
C ILE A 203 23.16 8.68 1.21
N SER A 204 23.36 9.54 0.21
CA SER A 204 24.67 10.11 -0.12
C SER A 204 25.25 10.94 1.04
N ASP A 205 24.38 11.66 1.76
CA ASP A 205 24.71 12.42 2.97
C ASP A 205 24.94 11.53 4.21
N LYS A 206 24.84 10.20 4.07
CA LYS A 206 24.96 9.20 5.15
C LYS A 206 23.94 9.34 6.27
N LYS A 207 22.81 10.00 6.00
CA LYS A 207 21.67 10.08 6.95
C LYS A 207 20.87 8.78 6.96
N LEU A 208 20.84 8.07 5.83
CA LEU A 208 20.22 6.76 5.68
C LEU A 208 21.23 5.76 5.10
N PRO A 209 21.24 4.50 5.55
CA PRO A 209 22.08 3.48 4.94
C PRO A 209 21.51 3.04 3.58
N THR A 210 22.36 2.54 2.69
CA THR A 210 21.92 1.99 1.39
C THR A 210 20.98 0.79 1.54
N THR A 211 21.01 0.11 2.69
CA THR A 211 20.18 -1.05 2.99
C THR A 211 18.69 -0.73 3.17
N VAL A 212 18.29 0.54 3.24
CA VAL A 212 16.85 0.91 3.28
C VAL A 212 16.15 0.63 1.95
N LEU A 213 16.88 0.63 0.84
CA LEU A 213 16.36 0.30 -0.48
C LEU A 213 16.60 -1.18 -0.77
N ASN A 214 15.55 -1.88 -1.17
CA ASN A 214 15.68 -3.23 -1.70
C ASN A 214 16.12 -3.19 -3.18
N VAL A 215 16.61 -4.33 -3.68
CA VAL A 215 17.15 -4.41 -5.05
C VAL A 215 16.10 -4.10 -6.13
N ASN A 216 14.82 -4.41 -5.90
CA ASN A 216 13.75 -4.15 -6.87
C ASN A 216 13.46 -2.65 -6.96
N GLN A 217 13.47 -1.94 -5.83
CA GLN A 217 13.37 -0.48 -5.80
C GLN A 217 14.55 0.16 -6.53
N VAL A 218 15.78 -0.27 -6.27
CA VAL A 218 16.98 0.24 -6.97
C VAL A 218 16.86 0.05 -8.49
N ARG A 219 16.38 -1.13 -8.94
CA ARG A 219 16.13 -1.41 -10.37
C ARG A 219 15.06 -0.50 -10.97
N ALA A 220 13.95 -0.30 -10.27
CA ALA A 220 12.88 0.59 -10.70
C ALA A 220 13.37 2.04 -10.87
N LEU A 221 14.22 2.51 -9.95
CA LEU A 221 14.84 3.83 -10.06
C LEU A 221 15.79 3.93 -11.26
N LEU A 222 16.51 2.85 -11.60
CA LEU A 222 17.39 2.79 -12.78
C LEU A 222 16.63 2.74 -14.11
N SER A 223 15.38 2.26 -14.12
CA SER A 223 14.53 2.30 -15.31
C SER A 223 13.87 3.67 -15.55
N SER A 224 14.08 4.65 -14.66
CA SER A 224 13.55 6.00 -14.83
C SER A 224 14.15 6.71 -16.04
N SER A 225 13.36 7.54 -16.70
CA SER A 225 13.82 8.46 -17.75
C SER A 225 14.60 9.67 -17.20
N ASP A 226 14.58 9.87 -15.88
CA ASP A 226 15.31 10.93 -15.19
C ASP A 226 16.81 10.59 -15.08
N LYS A 227 17.61 11.22 -15.95
CA LYS A 227 19.06 10.99 -16.02
C LYS A 227 19.81 11.34 -14.73
N GLU A 228 19.34 12.34 -13.98
CA GLU A 228 19.96 12.75 -12.72
C GLU A 228 19.71 11.69 -11.64
N LEU A 229 18.47 11.19 -11.57
CA LEU A 229 18.12 10.08 -10.70
C LEU A 229 18.97 8.84 -10.99
N VAL A 230 19.07 8.44 -12.26
CA VAL A 230 19.86 7.27 -12.69
C VAL A 230 21.34 7.44 -12.34
N ALA A 231 21.90 8.64 -12.53
CA ALA A 231 23.28 8.93 -12.16
C ALA A 231 23.52 8.80 -10.63
N LEU A 232 22.59 9.31 -9.80
CA LEU A 232 22.66 9.17 -8.35
C LEU A 232 22.64 7.70 -7.92
N VAL A 233 21.73 6.89 -8.47
CA VAL A 233 21.67 5.46 -8.18
C VAL A 233 22.96 4.74 -8.61
N THR A 234 23.45 5.02 -9.82
CA THR A 234 24.67 4.40 -10.36
C THR A 234 25.90 4.75 -9.52
N SER A 235 25.97 5.97 -8.96
CA SER A 235 27.09 6.38 -8.09
C SER A 235 27.17 5.59 -6.78
N GLN A 236 26.03 5.11 -6.27
CA GLN A 236 25.93 4.44 -4.97
C GLN A 236 25.92 2.91 -5.10
N TRP A 237 25.29 2.37 -6.15
CA TRP A 237 25.16 0.91 -6.37
C TRP A 237 25.98 0.37 -7.54
N GLY A 238 26.55 1.23 -8.39
CA GLY A 238 27.25 0.81 -9.59
C GLY A 238 26.33 0.11 -10.59
N ALA A 239 26.83 -0.98 -11.19
CA ALA A 239 26.04 -1.78 -12.13
C ALA A 239 25.07 -2.70 -11.38
N VAL A 240 23.77 -2.46 -11.54
CA VAL A 240 22.71 -3.31 -10.97
C VAL A 240 22.17 -4.24 -12.06
N ARG A 241 22.15 -5.54 -11.76
CA ARG A 241 21.65 -6.56 -12.69
C ARG A 241 20.13 -6.47 -12.82
N THR A 242 19.61 -6.55 -14.03
CA THR A 242 18.16 -6.51 -14.36
C THR A 242 17.56 -7.88 -14.66
N GLU A 243 18.37 -8.94 -14.60
CA GLU A 243 18.00 -10.33 -14.89
C GLU A 243 18.29 -11.21 -13.67
N ARG A 244 17.76 -12.44 -13.65
CA ARG A 244 18.02 -13.42 -12.58
C ARG A 244 19.52 -13.54 -12.34
N ASN A 245 19.92 -13.60 -11.07
CA ASN A 245 21.29 -13.86 -10.70
C ASN A 245 21.55 -15.37 -10.52
N PRO A 246 22.26 -16.06 -11.42
CA PRO A 246 22.57 -17.49 -11.26
C PRO A 246 23.45 -17.78 -10.03
N GLU A 247 24.17 -16.78 -9.51
CA GLU A 247 25.00 -16.94 -8.30
C GLU A 247 24.17 -17.16 -7.03
N ARG A 248 22.83 -16.94 -7.07
CA ARG A 248 21.94 -17.22 -5.94
C ARG A 248 21.91 -18.69 -5.56
N GLU A 249 22.25 -19.61 -6.47
CA GLU A 249 22.46 -21.03 -6.15
C GLU A 249 23.56 -21.26 -5.12
N GLY A 250 24.62 -20.42 -5.13
CA GLY A 250 25.65 -20.42 -4.10
C GLY A 250 25.13 -19.95 -2.75
N VAL A 251 24.29 -18.91 -2.74
CA VAL A 251 23.64 -18.40 -1.52
C VAL A 251 22.72 -19.46 -0.91
N ILE A 252 21.94 -20.16 -1.74
CA ILE A 252 21.07 -21.26 -1.27
C ILE A 252 21.89 -22.33 -0.54
N ARG A 253 23.02 -22.76 -1.14
CA ARG A 253 23.92 -23.74 -0.49
C ARG A 253 24.51 -23.22 0.81
N GLN A 254 25.00 -21.98 0.83
CA GLN A 254 25.54 -21.35 2.03
C GLN A 254 24.50 -21.26 3.16
N MET A 255 23.28 -20.82 2.82
CA MET A 255 22.19 -20.69 3.79
C MET A 255 21.72 -22.05 4.30
N HIS A 256 21.67 -23.06 3.43
CA HIS A 256 21.40 -24.44 3.85
C HIS A 256 22.40 -24.91 4.92
N ASP A 257 23.71 -24.77 4.65
CA ASP A 257 24.77 -25.22 5.56
C ASP A 257 24.72 -24.47 6.89
N GLN A 258 24.53 -23.15 6.84
CA GLN A 258 24.43 -22.32 8.04
C GLN A 258 23.20 -22.70 8.88
N LEU A 259 22.01 -22.79 8.26
CA LEU A 259 20.76 -23.12 8.96
C LEU A 259 20.75 -24.56 9.50
N SER A 260 21.56 -25.45 8.94
CA SER A 260 21.71 -26.83 9.43
C SER A 260 22.54 -26.94 10.71
N GLN A 261 23.31 -25.90 11.07
CA GLN A 261 24.23 -25.91 12.21
C GLN A 261 23.77 -25.02 13.37
N VAL A 262 22.72 -24.22 13.15
CA VAL A 262 22.19 -23.29 14.14
C VAL A 262 20.80 -23.71 14.56
N ARG A 263 20.31 -23.03 15.59
CA ARG A 263 19.02 -23.29 16.17
C ARG A 263 18.18 -22.03 16.16
N GLY A 264 16.93 -22.14 15.74
CA GLY A 264 15.97 -21.06 15.74
C GLY A 264 14.88 -21.25 16.79
N ASP A 265 14.19 -20.15 17.08
CA ASP A 265 13.00 -20.08 17.90
C ASP A 265 11.81 -19.67 17.03
N ALA A 266 10.85 -20.56 16.85
CA ALA A 266 9.69 -20.32 15.98
C ALA A 266 8.76 -19.19 16.49
N TYR A 267 8.71 -18.92 17.80
CA TYR A 267 7.92 -17.80 18.33
C TYR A 267 8.57 -16.47 17.97
N ARG A 268 9.89 -16.34 18.12
CA ARG A 268 10.62 -15.17 17.63
C ARG A 268 10.59 -15.09 16.10
N GLY A 269 10.61 -16.24 15.43
CA GLY A 269 10.51 -16.39 14.00
C GLY A 269 9.23 -15.81 13.41
N ARG A 270 8.11 -15.97 14.12
CA ARG A 270 6.84 -15.34 13.73
C ARG A 270 6.95 -13.81 13.70
N GLU A 271 7.61 -13.19 14.66
CA GLU A 271 7.80 -11.74 14.67
C GLU A 271 8.65 -11.27 13.48
N VAL A 272 9.70 -12.02 13.15
CA VAL A 272 10.50 -11.76 11.94
C VAL A 272 9.66 -11.96 10.67
N PHE A 273 8.85 -13.02 10.62
CA PHE A 273 7.93 -13.28 9.51
C PHE A 273 6.98 -12.10 9.31
N ASN A 274 6.24 -11.69 10.35
CA ASN A 274 5.24 -10.62 10.27
C ASN A 274 5.84 -9.31 9.72
N ARG A 275 7.07 -8.98 10.16
CA ARG A 275 7.77 -7.77 9.73
C ARG A 275 8.26 -7.83 8.28
N VAL A 276 8.67 -9.00 7.79
CA VAL A 276 9.36 -9.13 6.50
C VAL A 276 8.48 -9.82 5.46
N CYS A 277 8.14 -11.09 5.69
CA CYS A 277 7.41 -11.92 4.74
C CYS A 277 5.89 -11.67 4.80
N GLY A 278 5.36 -11.38 5.99
CA GLY A 278 3.95 -11.13 6.28
C GLY A 278 3.38 -9.90 5.58
N GLN A 279 4.26 -9.01 5.11
CA GLN A 279 3.90 -7.85 4.29
C GLN A 279 3.35 -8.25 2.91
N CYS A 280 3.67 -9.46 2.44
CA CYS A 280 3.23 -9.96 1.15
C CYS A 280 2.56 -11.32 1.20
N HIS A 281 2.93 -12.17 2.17
CA HIS A 281 2.47 -13.55 2.25
C HIS A 281 1.61 -13.78 3.48
N LYS A 282 0.59 -14.63 3.30
CA LYS A 282 -0.12 -15.25 4.41
C LYS A 282 0.51 -16.57 4.81
N ILE A 283 0.59 -16.83 6.10
CA ILE A 283 0.87 -18.15 6.68
C ILE A 283 -0.02 -18.35 7.91
N TYR A 284 -0.61 -19.53 8.03
CA TYR A 284 -1.58 -19.89 9.06
C TYR A 284 -2.71 -18.87 9.25
N GLY A 285 -3.16 -18.26 8.15
CA GLY A 285 -4.20 -17.23 8.16
C GLY A 285 -3.75 -15.83 8.56
N THR A 286 -2.47 -15.61 8.87
CA THR A 286 -1.91 -14.30 9.24
C THR A 286 -1.01 -13.75 8.12
N GLY A 287 -1.10 -12.45 7.85
CA GLY A 287 -0.31 -11.76 6.83
C GLY A 287 -1.17 -11.18 5.70
N GLN A 288 -0.52 -10.73 4.62
CA GLN A 288 -1.17 -10.02 3.51
C GLN A 288 -1.40 -10.89 2.28
N ASP A 289 -2.42 -10.52 1.49
CA ASP A 289 -2.81 -11.23 0.25
C ASP A 289 -2.21 -10.56 -1.00
N VAL A 290 -0.88 -10.49 -1.05
CA VAL A 290 -0.14 -9.97 -2.21
C VAL A 290 0.44 -11.13 -3.01
N GLY A 291 1.42 -11.82 -2.44
CA GLY A 291 1.99 -13.05 -2.96
C GLY A 291 1.15 -14.28 -2.57
N PRO A 292 1.60 -15.49 -2.95
CA PRO A 292 0.91 -16.72 -2.59
C PRO A 292 0.80 -16.88 -1.08
N GLU A 293 -0.33 -17.43 -0.63
CA GLU A 293 -0.48 -18.02 0.71
C GLU A 293 0.48 -19.21 0.81
N ILE A 294 1.35 -19.22 1.82
CA ILE A 294 2.46 -20.18 1.93
C ILE A 294 2.23 -21.29 2.96
N THR A 295 1.10 -21.37 3.67
CA THR A 295 0.82 -22.47 4.62
C THR A 295 1.02 -23.83 3.99
N ARG A 296 0.67 -23.99 2.71
CA ARG A 296 0.91 -25.26 1.99
C ARG A 296 1.68 -25.09 0.67
N ASN A 297 1.76 -23.88 0.13
CA ASN A 297 2.41 -23.62 -1.15
C ASN A 297 3.85 -23.17 -0.97
N GLY A 298 4.74 -23.57 -1.88
CA GLY A 298 6.13 -23.09 -1.90
C GLY A 298 7.03 -23.62 -0.77
N ARG A 299 6.56 -24.62 -0.01
CA ARG A 299 7.26 -25.21 1.14
C ARG A 299 7.26 -26.75 1.11
N GLY A 300 7.26 -27.35 -0.08
CA GLY A 300 7.17 -28.82 -0.24
C GLY A 300 8.36 -29.58 0.33
N SER A 301 9.51 -28.93 0.44
CA SER A 301 10.68 -29.39 1.21
C SER A 301 11.48 -28.17 1.68
N PHE A 302 12.45 -28.39 2.57
CA PHE A 302 13.36 -27.34 3.03
C PHE A 302 14.19 -26.75 1.88
N GLU A 303 14.66 -27.57 0.94
CA GLU A 303 15.41 -27.11 -0.24
C GLU A 303 14.53 -26.26 -1.16
N HIS A 304 13.28 -26.65 -1.38
CA HIS A 304 12.34 -25.86 -2.17
C HIS A 304 12.05 -24.52 -1.47
N LEU A 305 11.87 -24.52 -0.15
CA LEU A 305 11.70 -23.30 0.64
C LEU A 305 12.92 -22.37 0.51
N LEU A 306 14.14 -22.88 0.67
CA LEU A 306 15.37 -22.09 0.50
C LEU A 306 15.47 -21.50 -0.91
N SER A 307 15.11 -22.28 -1.94
CA SER A 307 15.10 -21.80 -3.31
C SER A 307 14.12 -20.65 -3.51
N ASN A 308 12.90 -20.77 -2.99
CA ASN A 308 11.89 -19.70 -3.12
C ASN A 308 12.28 -18.44 -2.35
N VAL A 309 12.89 -18.58 -1.17
CA VAL A 309 13.27 -17.44 -0.32
C VAL A 309 14.52 -16.74 -0.83
N PHE A 310 15.54 -17.50 -1.22
CA PHE A 310 16.82 -16.92 -1.61
C PHE A 310 16.98 -16.75 -3.12
N ASP A 311 16.14 -17.34 -3.97
CA ASP A 311 16.10 -17.08 -5.40
C ASP A 311 14.65 -16.94 -5.90
N PRO A 312 13.93 -15.89 -5.46
CA PRO A 312 12.51 -15.71 -5.77
C PRO A 312 12.23 -15.52 -7.27
N SER A 313 13.25 -15.23 -8.08
CA SER A 313 13.12 -15.07 -9.53
C SER A 313 13.43 -16.35 -10.31
N LEU A 314 13.74 -17.47 -9.65
CA LEU A 314 13.99 -18.75 -10.32
C LEU A 314 12.76 -19.28 -11.05
N VAL A 315 11.61 -19.29 -10.37
CA VAL A 315 10.31 -19.69 -10.94
C VAL A 315 9.27 -18.68 -10.50
N ILE A 316 8.71 -17.95 -11.48
CA ILE A 316 7.65 -16.96 -11.24
C ILE A 316 6.38 -17.49 -11.87
N GLY A 317 5.37 -17.78 -11.05
CA GLY A 317 4.05 -18.17 -11.55
C GLY A 317 3.43 -17.03 -12.37
N ALA A 318 2.67 -17.36 -13.42
CA ALA A 318 2.10 -16.36 -14.35
C ALA A 318 1.29 -15.28 -13.62
N SER A 319 0.48 -15.67 -12.62
CA SER A 319 -0.33 -14.76 -11.80
C SER A 319 0.47 -13.89 -10.82
N TYR A 320 1.78 -14.15 -10.65
CA TYR A 320 2.67 -13.43 -9.74
C TYR A 320 3.78 -12.67 -10.47
N GLN A 321 3.66 -12.50 -11.78
CA GLN A 321 4.56 -11.62 -12.53
C GLN A 321 4.25 -10.16 -12.20
N ALA A 322 5.23 -9.44 -11.67
CA ALA A 322 5.06 -8.03 -11.36
C ALA A 322 4.81 -7.19 -12.62
N ARG A 323 4.07 -6.10 -12.44
CA ARG A 323 3.84 -5.04 -13.42
C ARG A 323 4.37 -3.73 -12.84
N SER A 324 5.06 -2.97 -13.67
CA SER A 324 5.37 -1.57 -13.39
C SER A 324 4.42 -0.72 -14.24
N VAL A 325 3.69 0.18 -13.59
CA VAL A 325 2.76 1.12 -14.22
C VAL A 325 3.31 2.52 -14.04
N ILE A 326 3.57 3.19 -15.15
CA ILE A 326 3.89 4.61 -15.18
C ILE A 326 2.59 5.37 -15.43
N THR A 327 2.29 6.32 -14.56
CA THR A 327 1.07 7.12 -14.64
C THR A 327 1.34 8.50 -15.24
N ALA A 328 0.30 9.13 -15.78
CA ALA A 328 0.36 10.46 -16.39
C ALA A 328 0.78 11.56 -15.42
N ASP A 329 0.55 11.34 -14.12
CA ASP A 329 1.04 12.22 -13.07
C ASP A 329 2.49 11.91 -12.65
N GLY A 330 3.20 11.03 -13.36
CA GLY A 330 4.63 10.75 -13.16
C GLY A 330 4.94 9.79 -12.02
N ARG A 331 3.97 9.02 -11.52
CA ARG A 331 4.22 7.96 -10.54
C ARG A 331 4.68 6.69 -11.25
N ILE A 332 5.56 5.96 -10.58
CA ILE A 332 5.99 4.62 -10.95
C ILE A 332 5.48 3.67 -9.86
N LEU A 333 4.47 2.88 -10.19
CA LEU A 333 3.84 1.95 -9.28
C LEU A 333 4.24 0.53 -9.69
N THR A 334 4.79 -0.25 -8.76
CA THR A 334 5.18 -1.64 -9.03
C THR A 334 4.42 -2.59 -8.12
N GLY A 335 3.74 -3.56 -8.70
CA GLY A 335 2.92 -4.51 -7.95
C GLY A 335 2.49 -5.72 -8.76
N LEU A 336 1.67 -6.58 -8.16
CA LEU A 336 1.05 -7.70 -8.83
C LEU A 336 -0.31 -7.30 -9.39
N LEU A 337 -0.62 -7.75 -10.60
CA LEU A 337 -1.89 -7.40 -11.25
C LEU A 337 -3.06 -8.11 -10.56
N ALA A 338 -3.99 -7.35 -10.00
CA ALA A 338 -5.25 -7.86 -9.45
C ALA A 338 -6.42 -7.68 -10.42
N GLU A 339 -6.42 -6.59 -11.19
CA GLU A 339 -7.45 -6.28 -12.17
C GLU A 339 -6.84 -5.47 -13.33
N ASP A 340 -7.27 -5.75 -14.56
CA ASP A 340 -6.95 -4.98 -15.76
C ASP A 340 -8.18 -4.99 -16.67
N ASN A 341 -8.88 -3.85 -16.77
CA ASN A 341 -10.03 -3.68 -17.65
C ASN A 341 -10.04 -2.29 -18.30
N GLU A 342 -11.09 -1.99 -19.06
CA GLU A 342 -11.23 -0.74 -19.80
C GLU A 342 -11.29 0.51 -18.90
N GLN A 343 -11.70 0.37 -17.64
CA GLN A 343 -11.86 1.49 -16.72
C GLN A 343 -10.62 1.75 -15.85
N ARG A 344 -9.93 0.68 -15.42
CA ARG A 344 -8.83 0.80 -14.46
C ARG A 344 -7.86 -0.37 -14.48
N ILE A 345 -6.70 -0.14 -13.88
CA ILE A 345 -5.75 -1.15 -13.45
C ILE A 345 -5.72 -1.16 -11.93
N VAL A 346 -5.71 -2.36 -11.33
CA VAL A 346 -5.52 -2.53 -9.89
C VAL A 346 -4.27 -3.36 -9.63
N LEU A 347 -3.32 -2.79 -8.89
CA LEU A 347 -2.10 -3.46 -8.46
C LEU A 347 -2.15 -3.78 -6.96
N LYS A 348 -1.85 -5.02 -6.60
CA LYS A 348 -1.49 -5.41 -5.23
C LYS A 348 -0.03 -5.06 -4.98
N THR A 349 0.20 -4.21 -3.99
CA THR A 349 1.54 -3.75 -3.59
C THR A 349 1.85 -4.22 -2.16
N GLN A 350 3.07 -3.98 -1.69
CA GLN A 350 3.51 -4.37 -0.36
C GLN A 350 2.54 -3.88 0.73
N GLY A 351 2.31 -4.72 1.75
CA GLY A 351 1.39 -4.42 2.85
C GLY A 351 -0.08 -4.70 2.52
N GLY A 352 -0.38 -5.32 1.38
CA GLY A 352 -1.75 -5.63 0.97
C GLY A 352 -2.51 -4.45 0.35
N LYS A 353 -1.81 -3.35 0.06
CA LYS A 353 -2.41 -2.15 -0.53
C LYS A 353 -2.81 -2.41 -1.98
N LEU A 354 -4.04 -1.99 -2.32
CA LEU A 354 -4.52 -1.91 -3.69
C LEU A 354 -4.27 -0.50 -4.24
N GLU A 355 -3.40 -0.40 -5.24
CA GLU A 355 -3.25 0.81 -6.04
C GLU A 355 -4.23 0.73 -7.20
N ILE A 356 -5.22 1.63 -7.20
CA ILE A 356 -6.19 1.77 -8.28
C ILE A 356 -5.73 2.91 -9.17
N VAL A 357 -5.52 2.62 -10.45
CA VAL A 357 -5.10 3.60 -11.45
C VAL A 357 -6.17 3.64 -12.55
N PRO A 358 -6.87 4.76 -12.74
CA PRO A 358 -7.77 4.96 -13.88
C PRO A 358 -7.04 4.68 -15.21
N ARG A 359 -7.72 4.05 -16.18
CA ARG A 359 -7.07 3.60 -17.41
C ARG A 359 -6.54 4.76 -18.26
N ASP A 360 -7.20 5.91 -18.21
CA ASP A 360 -6.80 7.16 -18.86
C ASP A 360 -5.61 7.86 -18.19
N GLU A 361 -5.28 7.50 -16.94
CA GLU A 361 -4.07 7.95 -16.25
C GLU A 361 -2.86 7.03 -16.49
N VAL A 362 -2.99 5.93 -17.21
CA VAL A 362 -1.88 4.99 -17.47
C VAL A 362 -1.11 5.43 -18.73
N GLU A 363 0.18 5.74 -18.57
CA GLU A 363 1.08 6.03 -19.70
C GLU A 363 1.74 4.76 -20.23
N GLU A 364 2.26 3.93 -19.34
CA GLU A 364 3.02 2.73 -19.72
C GLU A 364 2.78 1.58 -18.72
N ILE A 365 2.75 0.36 -19.24
CA ILE A 365 2.76 -0.87 -18.43
C ILE A 365 3.91 -1.75 -18.90
N ALA A 366 4.82 -2.06 -17.99
CA ALA A 366 5.93 -2.97 -18.24
C ALA A 366 5.77 -4.26 -17.40
N ILE A 367 6.03 -5.40 -18.04
CA ILE A 367 6.09 -6.71 -17.36
C ILE A 367 7.50 -6.91 -16.80
N SER A 368 7.59 -7.15 -15.49
CA SER A 368 8.88 -7.47 -14.87
C SER A 368 9.31 -8.88 -15.23
N LYS A 369 10.60 -9.04 -15.56
CA LYS A 369 11.26 -10.35 -15.68
C LYS A 369 11.66 -10.95 -14.33
N LEU A 370 11.58 -10.15 -13.28
CA LEU A 370 11.97 -10.50 -11.92
C LEU A 370 10.75 -10.55 -11.01
N SER A 371 10.87 -11.34 -9.95
CA SER A 371 9.82 -11.43 -8.93
C SER A 371 9.65 -10.10 -8.19
N LEU A 372 8.41 -9.81 -7.75
CA LEU A 372 8.17 -8.70 -6.83
C LEU A 372 8.86 -8.94 -5.48
N MET A 373 9.03 -10.20 -5.09
CA MET A 373 9.76 -10.57 -3.88
C MET A 373 11.25 -10.23 -4.07
N PRO A 374 11.84 -9.39 -3.19
CA PRO A 374 13.22 -8.95 -3.36
C PRO A 374 14.22 -10.06 -3.02
N GLU A 375 15.33 -10.09 -3.76
CA GLU A 375 16.51 -10.88 -3.39
C GLU A 375 17.29 -10.20 -2.25
N GLY A 376 18.21 -10.95 -1.63
CA GLY A 376 19.16 -10.39 -0.66
C GLY A 376 18.68 -10.36 0.79
N LEU A 377 17.66 -11.14 1.13
CA LEU A 377 17.15 -11.28 2.49
C LEU A 377 18.26 -11.61 3.50
N GLU A 378 19.24 -12.42 3.08
CA GLU A 378 20.38 -12.85 3.91
C GLU A 378 21.28 -11.69 4.36
N LYS A 379 21.16 -10.52 3.73
CA LYS A 379 21.91 -9.30 4.08
C LYS A 379 21.10 -8.35 4.98
N GLN A 380 19.79 -8.56 5.08
CA GLN A 380 18.87 -7.69 5.83
C GLN A 380 18.59 -8.19 7.24
N LEU A 381 18.83 -9.48 7.50
CA LEU A 381 18.58 -10.13 8.77
C LEU A 381 19.88 -10.62 9.40
N SER A 382 19.96 -10.57 10.73
CA SER A 382 21.06 -11.21 11.44
C SER A 382 20.99 -12.74 11.31
N PRO A 383 22.09 -13.47 11.53
CA PRO A 383 22.08 -14.93 11.55
C PRO A 383 21.01 -15.54 12.47
N ASP A 384 20.81 -14.97 13.66
CA ASP A 384 19.80 -15.43 14.62
C ASP A 384 18.38 -15.17 14.11
N GLN A 385 18.13 -14.01 13.49
CA GLN A 385 16.83 -13.70 12.90
C GLN A 385 16.50 -14.62 11.73
N LEU A 386 17.49 -14.99 10.92
CA LEU A 386 17.31 -15.98 9.85
C LEU A 386 16.99 -17.37 10.43
N ALA A 387 17.73 -17.80 11.45
CA ALA A 387 17.47 -19.08 12.11
C ALA A 387 16.06 -19.12 12.71
N ASP A 388 15.67 -18.08 13.46
CA ASP A 388 14.33 -17.95 14.03
C ASP A 388 13.25 -17.95 12.93
N LEU A 389 13.41 -17.14 11.87
CA LEU A 389 12.48 -17.09 10.75
C LEU A 389 12.28 -18.47 10.14
N PHE A 390 13.35 -19.17 9.79
CA PHE A 390 13.29 -20.49 9.18
C PHE A 390 12.76 -21.56 10.14
N ALA A 391 13.02 -21.46 11.45
CA ALA A 391 12.37 -22.35 12.42
C ALA A 391 10.85 -22.19 12.42
N PHE A 392 10.32 -20.99 12.18
CA PHE A 392 8.88 -20.75 12.05
C PHE A 392 8.32 -21.19 10.70
N ILE A 393 8.87 -20.69 9.58
CA ILE A 393 8.32 -20.97 8.24
C ILE A 393 8.62 -22.39 7.74
N SER A 394 9.36 -23.21 8.50
CA SER A 394 9.50 -24.64 8.24
C SER A 394 8.47 -25.51 8.94
N LEU A 395 7.58 -24.96 9.79
CA LEU A 395 6.51 -25.76 10.42
C LEU A 395 5.33 -25.96 9.46
N ASP A 396 4.59 -27.06 9.56
CA ASP A 396 3.36 -27.26 8.79
C ASP A 396 2.14 -26.53 9.41
N GLN A 397 2.24 -26.16 10.69
CA GLN A 397 1.21 -25.53 11.51
C GLN A 397 1.82 -24.48 12.46
N PRO A 398 1.02 -23.60 13.10
CA PRO A 398 1.52 -22.65 14.08
C PRO A 398 2.32 -23.33 15.21
N PRO A 399 3.37 -22.67 15.74
CA PRO A 399 4.20 -23.23 16.81
C PRO A 399 3.43 -23.49 18.11
N GLU A 400 2.27 -22.86 18.31
CA GLU A 400 1.35 -23.15 19.42
C GLU A 400 0.70 -24.53 19.32
N ASN A 401 0.60 -25.11 18.12
CA ASN A 401 -0.01 -26.42 17.95
C ASN A 401 0.98 -27.51 18.36
N PRO A 402 0.67 -28.35 19.37
CA PRO A 402 1.54 -29.45 19.77
C PRO A 402 1.78 -30.50 18.67
N ALA A 403 0.91 -30.54 17.65
CA ALA A 403 1.03 -31.40 16.48
C ALA A 403 1.83 -30.76 15.33
N ALA A 404 2.37 -29.55 15.49
CA ALA A 404 3.20 -28.92 14.48
C ALA A 404 4.46 -29.75 14.23
N THR A 405 4.71 -30.04 12.96
CA THR A 405 5.88 -30.80 12.51
C THR A 405 6.66 -30.02 11.46
N PRO A 406 7.98 -30.18 11.40
CA PRO A 406 8.78 -29.59 10.34
C PRO A 406 8.44 -30.19 8.97
N ILE A 407 8.50 -29.36 7.93
CA ILE A 407 8.43 -29.81 6.53
C ILE A 407 9.61 -30.74 6.21
N ALA A 408 9.42 -31.59 5.19
CA ALA A 408 10.43 -32.56 4.77
C ALA A 408 11.80 -31.90 4.49
N GLY A 409 12.88 -32.54 4.95
CA GLY A 409 14.25 -32.05 4.76
C GLY A 409 14.70 -30.96 5.74
N THR A 410 13.84 -30.49 6.65
CA THR A 410 14.25 -29.47 7.63
C THR A 410 15.30 -30.03 8.58
N PRO A 411 16.44 -29.34 8.80
CA PRO A 411 17.48 -29.80 9.70
C PRO A 411 16.98 -29.94 11.14
N ALA A 412 17.26 -31.07 11.78
CA ALA A 412 16.81 -31.34 13.15
C ALA A 412 17.36 -30.31 14.16
N MET A 413 18.57 -29.79 13.94
CA MET A 413 19.18 -28.77 14.79
C MET A 413 18.40 -27.45 14.78
N LEU A 414 17.75 -27.11 13.67
CA LEU A 414 17.05 -25.85 13.49
C LEU A 414 15.81 -25.74 14.40
N ILE A 415 15.11 -26.85 14.66
CA ILE A 415 13.79 -26.90 15.32
C ILE A 415 13.80 -27.72 16.63
N GLY A 416 14.95 -28.25 17.06
CA GLY A 416 15.04 -29.10 18.26
C GLY A 416 14.57 -28.44 19.58
N PRO A 417 14.23 -29.22 20.64
CA PRO A 417 13.81 -28.73 21.97
C PRO A 417 14.96 -28.12 22.80
N ARG A 418 14.64 -27.16 23.70
CA ARG A 418 15.65 -26.31 24.41
C ARG A 418 16.49 -27.07 25.39
#